data_AF-F1Z8Z0-F1
#
_entry.id   AF-F1Z8Z0-F1
#
_cell.length_a   1.000
_cell.length_b   1.000
_cell.length_c   1.000
_cell.angle_alpha   90.00
_cell.angle_beta   90.00
_cell.angle_gamma   90.00
#
_symmetry.space_group_name_H-M   'P 1'
#
loop_
_entity.id
_entity.type
_entity.pdbx_description
1 polymer ?
#
loop_
_entity_poly.entity_id
_entity_poly.type
_entity_poly.pdbx_seq_one_letter_code
_entity_poly.pdbx_strand_id
1 'polypeptide(L)' 'MGGRVKDPQGLDFVDLKAIDVVGVFPDYASAEEAWRGAAQRTVDDAEMRYVIVHLHRLLEPELPKE' A
#
# COMPACT_ATOMS: atom_id res chain seq x y z
N MET A 1 -2.26 -2.11 0.49
CA MET A 1 -3.34 -1.10 0.39
C MET A 1 -3.05 -0.18 -0.78
N GLY A 2 -4.06 0.42 -1.41
CA GLY A 2 -3.84 1.36 -2.50
C GLY A 2 -4.99 2.33 -2.69
N GLY A 3 -4.77 3.35 -3.51
CA GLY A 3 -5.76 4.38 -3.79
C GLY A 3 -5.20 5.46 -4.68
N ARG A 4 -6.06 6.41 -5.06
CA ARG A 4 -5.65 7.54 -5.88
C ARG A 4 -4.82 8.54 -5.07
N VAL A 5 -3.68 8.95 -5.61
CA VAL A 5 -2.78 9.95 -5.04
C VAL A 5 -2.88 11.27 -5.80
N LYS A 6 -2.68 12.39 -5.11
CA LYS A 6 -2.65 13.74 -5.73
C LYS A 6 -1.45 13.94 -6.63
N ASP A 7 -0.33 13.32 -6.27
CA ASP A 7 0.92 13.39 -6.99
C ASP A 7 1.46 11.95 -7.17
N PRO A 8 1.73 11.49 -8.40
CA PRO A 8 2.21 10.13 -8.66
C PRO A 8 3.52 9.79 -7.94
N GLN A 9 4.34 10.79 -7.61
CA GLN A 9 5.60 10.60 -6.91
C GLN A 9 5.41 10.56 -5.38
N GLY A 10 4.33 11.14 -4.87
CA GLY A 10 3.95 11.17 -3.46
C GLY A 10 3.08 10.01 -2.96
N LEU A 11 2.74 10.06 -1.67
CA LEU A 11 1.83 9.13 -0.98
C LEU A 11 0.60 9.84 -0.42
N ASP A 12 0.30 11.04 -0.94
CA ASP A 12 -0.84 11.85 -0.53
C ASP A 12 -2.12 11.36 -1.22
N PHE A 13 -2.83 10.46 -0.55
CA PHE A 13 -4.09 9.92 -1.05
C PHE A 13 -5.19 11.00 -1.10
N VAL A 14 -5.91 11.05 -2.22
CA VAL A 14 -6.97 12.04 -2.47
C VAL A 14 -8.19 11.78 -1.59
N ASP A 15 -8.57 10.51 -1.43
CA ASP A 15 -9.71 10.09 -0.64
C ASP A 15 -9.36 8.88 0.24
N LEU A 16 -9.34 9.10 1.55
CA LEU A 16 -9.05 8.07 2.54
C LEU A 16 -10.17 7.03 2.67
N LYS A 17 -11.42 7.38 2.31
CA LYS A 17 -12.56 6.46 2.37
C LYS A 17 -12.59 5.50 1.18
N ALA A 18 -11.96 5.89 0.07
CA ALA A 18 -11.84 5.09 -1.14
C ALA A 18 -10.57 4.24 -1.19
N ILE A 19 -9.84 4.12 -0.07
CA ILE A 19 -8.65 3.26 -0.01
C ILE A 19 -9.05 1.81 -0.18
N ASP A 20 -8.42 1.16 -1.15
CA ASP A 20 -8.54 -0.25 -1.42
C ASP A 20 -7.58 -1.06 -0.52
N VAL A 21 -8.14 -1.96 0.28
CA VAL A 21 -7.39 -2.86 1.15
C VAL A 21 -7.37 -4.24 0.53
N VAL A 22 -6.27 -4.55 -0.15
CA VAL A 22 -6.04 -5.84 -0.83
C VAL A 22 -6.09 -7.04 0.14
N GLY A 23 -5.60 -6.86 1.37
CA GLY A 23 -5.58 -7.91 2.39
C GLY A 23 -4.54 -7.66 3.48
N VAL A 24 -4.53 -8.54 4.48
CA VAL A 24 -3.52 -8.61 5.54
C VAL A 24 -2.85 -9.97 5.47
N PHE A 25 -1.52 -9.97 5.43
CA PHE A 25 -0.71 -11.16 5.21
C PHE A 25 0.31 -11.34 6.35
N PRO A 26 0.69 -12.59 6.66
CA PRO A 26 1.61 -12.87 7.77
C PRO A 26 3.07 -12.49 7.47
N ASP A 27 3.45 -12.39 6.19
CA ASP A 27 4.82 -12.13 5.75
C ASP A 27 4.86 -11.24 4.49
N TYR A 28 6.04 -10.66 4.22
CA TYR A 28 6.25 -9.75 3.10
C TYR A 28 6.12 -10.43 1.74
N ALA A 29 6.55 -11.69 1.58
CA ALA A 29 6.53 -12.37 0.29
C ALA A 29 5.09 -12.60 -0.17
N SER A 30 4.24 -13.11 0.73
CA SER A 30 2.79 -13.27 0.51
C SER A 30 2.11 -11.92 0.20
N ALA A 31 2.52 -10.84 0.89
CA ALA A 31 2.00 -9.50 0.62
C ALA A 31 2.44 -8.94 -0.73
N GLU A 32 3.68 -9.22 -1.16
CA GLU A 32 4.23 -8.77 -2.43
C GLU A 32 3.51 -9.39 -3.62
N GLU A 33 3.22 -10.69 -3.57
CA GLU A 33 2.46 -11.36 -4.63
C GLU A 33 1.07 -10.74 -4.81
N ALA A 34 0.36 -10.52 -3.71
CA ALA A 34 -0.95 -9.87 -3.74
C ALA A 34 -0.89 -8.42 -4.22
N TRP A 35 0.10 -7.66 -3.73
CA TRP A 35 0.35 -6.27 -4.15
C TRP A 35 0.65 -6.18 -5.65
N ARG A 36 1.52 -7.05 -6.17
CA ARG A 36 1.89 -7.10 -7.58
C ARG A 36 0.66 -7.31 -8.46
N GLY A 37 -0.21 -8.24 -8.07
CA GLY A 37 -1.46 -8.50 -8.77
C GLY A 37 -2.44 -7.31 -8.74
N ALA A 38 -2.53 -6.59 -7.62
CA ALA A 38 -3.37 -5.39 -7.51
C ALA A 38 -2.81 -4.22 -8.32
N ALA A 39 -1.50 -3.95 -8.19
CA ALA A 39 -0.82 -2.86 -8.90
C ALA A 39 -0.82 -3.04 -10.41
N GLN A 40 -0.66 -4.27 -10.91
CA GLN A 40 -0.71 -4.55 -12.35
C GLN A 40 -2.09 -4.28 -12.98
N ARG A 41 -3.19 -4.42 -12.22
CA ARG A 41 -4.55 -4.14 -12.73
C ARG A 41 -4.79 -2.66 -12.97
N THR A 42 -4.03 -1.79 -12.31
CA THR A 42 -4.20 -0.34 -12.36
C THR A 42 -3.03 0.35 -13.06
N VAL A 43 -2.27 -0.37 -13.88
CA VAL A 43 -1.08 0.17 -14.56
C VAL A 43 -1.40 1.35 -15.49
N ASP A 44 -2.62 1.39 -16.03
CA ASP A 44 -3.08 2.46 -16.91
C ASP A 44 -3.54 3.73 -16.15
N ASP A 45 -3.73 3.65 -14.84
CA ASP A 45 -4.14 4.79 -14.01
C ASP A 45 -2.91 5.37 -13.29
N ALA A 46 -2.40 6.49 -13.83
CA ALA A 46 -1.22 7.17 -13.32
C ALA A 46 -1.39 7.73 -11.90
N GLU A 47 -2.63 7.90 -11.44
CA GLU A 47 -2.92 8.38 -10.09
C GLU A 47 -3.12 7.23 -9.11
N MET A 48 -3.23 5.97 -9.56
CA MET A 48 -3.40 4.82 -8.66
C MET A 48 -2.07 4.31 -8.14
N ARG A 49 -1.94 4.27 -6.81
CA ARG A 49 -0.75 3.77 -6.13
C ARG A 49 -1.10 2.73 -5.09
N TYR A 50 -0.40 1.60 -5.15
CA TYR A 50 -0.46 0.54 -4.14
C TYR A 50 0.84 0.47 -3.35
N VAL A 51 0.73 0.29 -2.04
CA VAL A 51 1.85 0.14 -1.11
C VAL A 51 1.63 -1.02 -0.14
N ILE A 52 2.74 -1.63 0.29
CA ILE A 52 2.78 -2.64 1.34
C ILE A 52 3.13 -1.92 2.65
N VAL A 53 2.30 -2.10 3.67
CA VAL A 53 2.51 -1.49 4.99
C VAL A 53 2.85 -2.57 6.00
N HIS A 54 3.93 -2.35 6.73
CA HIS A 54 4.36 -3.22 7.83
C HIS A 54 3.60 -2.83 9.10
N LEU A 55 2.53 -3.56 9.42
CA LEU A 55 1.68 -3.29 10.60
C LEU A 55 2.43 -3.34 11.92
N HIS A 56 3.46 -4.20 12.05
CA HIS A 56 4.26 -4.29 13.27
C HIS A 56 4.95 -2.96 13.64
N ARG A 57 5.37 -2.17 12.64
CA ARG A 57 6.00 -0.85 12.87
C ARG A 57 5.01 0.21 13.38
N LEU A 58 3.71 -0.02 13.20
CA LEU A 58 2.65 0.87 13.71
C LEU A 58 2.21 0.49 15.12
N LEU A 59 2.26 -0.81 15.45
CA LEU A 59 1.88 -1.34 16.75
C LEU A 59 2.97 -1.15 17.80
N GLU A 60 4.24 -1.22 17.38
CA GLU A 60 5.41 -1.09 18.26
C GLU A 60 6.31 0.05 17.76
N PRO A 61 5.88 1.33 17.91
CA PRO A 61 6.63 2.49 17.39
C PRO A 61 7.99 2.68 18.07
N GLU A 62 8.21 2.01 19.21
CA GLU A 62 9.42 2.08 20.03
C GLU A 62 10.53 1.14 19.55
N LEU A 63 10.21 0.18 18.66
CA LEU A 63 11.20 -0.72 18.09
C LEU A 63 12.10 0.04 17.10
N PRO A 64 13.43 -0.15 17.16
CA PRO A 64 14.36 0.50 16.25
C PRO A 64 14.05 0.12 14.79
N LYS A 65 14.06 1.11 13.89
CA LYS A 65 13.93 0.89 12.45
C LYS A 65 15.24 0.31 11.92
N GLU A 66 15.22 -0.95 11.46
CA GLU A 66 16.28 -1.53 10.63
C GLU A 66 16.47 -0.78 9.30
#